data_AF-A0A4Y2W6V6-F1
#
_entry.id   AF-A0A4Y2W6V6-F1
#
_cell.length_a   1.000
_cell.length_b   1.000
_cell.length_c   1.000
_cell.angle_alpha   90.00
_cell.angle_beta   90.00
_cell.angle_gamma   90.00
#
_symmetry.space_group_name_H-M   'P 1'
#
loop_
_entity.id
_entity.type
_entity.pdbx_description
1 polymer ?
#
loop_
_entity_poly.entity_id
_entity_poly.type
_entity_poly.pdbx_seq_one_letter_code
_entity_poly.pdbx_strand_id
1 'polypeptide(L)'
;VYKALDVVDQRPSAMQIRYAGCKGMLVVDPRLKGKEILFRKSMKKFDSDHNSLEILKFSEKRSCFLNRPFITILEQLGVSKGSIS
;
A
#
# COMPACT_ATOMS: atom_id res chain seq x y z
N VAL A 1 10.29 -13.75 2.59
CA VAL A 1 9.59 -12.75 1.75
C VAL A 1 10.55 -12.16 0.72
N TYR A 2 11.40 -11.16 1.03
CA TYR A 2 12.23 -10.49 0.01
C TYR A 2 13.13 -11.40 -0.85
N LYS A 3 13.81 -12.39 -0.23
CA LYS A 3 14.64 -13.38 -0.96
C LYS A 3 13.83 -14.33 -1.86
N ALA A 4 12.58 -14.61 -1.50
CA ALA A 4 11.71 -15.50 -2.27
C ALA A 4 11.03 -14.78 -3.45
N LEU A 5 11.16 -13.46 -3.53
CA LEU A 5 10.50 -12.60 -4.50
C LEU A 5 11.49 -11.85 -5.39
N ASP A 6 12.79 -12.14 -5.26
CA ASP A 6 13.89 -11.52 -5.99
C ASP A 6 13.93 -9.97 -5.95
N VAL A 7 13.32 -9.37 -4.92
CA VAL A 7 13.27 -7.90 -4.69
C VAL A 7 14.22 -7.47 -3.57
N VAL A 8 15.37 -8.14 -3.47
CA VAL A 8 16.34 -7.92 -2.38
C VAL A 8 16.90 -6.49 -2.39
N ASP A 9 17.06 -5.89 -3.57
CA ASP A 9 17.67 -4.55 -3.73
C ASP A 9 16.71 -3.39 -3.46
N GLN A 10 15.39 -3.58 -3.59
CA GLN A 10 14.43 -2.49 -3.43
C GLN A 10 13.88 -2.34 -2.01
N ARG A 11 14.00 -3.38 -1.15
CA ARG A 11 13.49 -3.44 0.24
C ARG A 11 12.27 -2.54 0.49
N PRO A 12 11.13 -2.82 -0.15
CA PRO A 12 9.96 -1.96 -0.06
C PRO A 12 9.45 -1.88 1.38
N SER A 13 9.07 -0.67 1.80
CA SER A 13 8.56 -0.38 3.14
C SER A 13 7.11 -0.81 3.33
N ALA A 14 6.36 -0.97 2.23
CA ALA A 14 4.98 -1.46 2.25
C ALA A 14 4.66 -2.39 1.08
N MET A 15 3.69 -3.29 1.29
CA MET A 15 3.30 -4.33 0.34
C MET A 15 1.79 -4.52 0.38
N GLN A 16 1.13 -4.61 -0.77
CA GLN A 16 -0.26 -5.01 -0.85
C GLN A 16 -0.34 -6.53 -0.94
N ILE A 17 -1.13 -7.15 -0.06
CA ILE A 17 -1.22 -8.61 0.04
C ILE A 17 -2.65 -9.12 -0.03
N ARG A 18 -2.75 -10.40 -0.37
CA ARG A 18 -3.84 -11.30 -0.01
C ARG A 18 -3.25 -12.48 0.73
N TYR A 19 -3.82 -12.83 1.87
CA TYR A 19 -3.39 -13.97 2.66
C TYR A 19 -4.61 -14.63 3.24
N ALA A 20 -4.93 -15.86 2.82
CA ALA A 20 -6.17 -16.51 3.21
C ALA A 20 -7.39 -15.59 2.95
N GLY A 21 -8.26 -15.41 3.96
CA GLY A 21 -9.36 -14.44 3.96
C GLY A 21 -8.97 -13.01 4.37
N CYS A 22 -7.69 -12.69 4.47
CA CYS A 22 -7.18 -11.35 4.80
C CYS A 22 -6.72 -10.59 3.56
N LYS A 23 -7.06 -9.30 3.48
CA LYS A 23 -6.63 -8.38 2.42
C LYS A 23 -6.23 -7.04 3.01
N GLY A 24 -5.10 -6.50 2.57
CA GLY A 24 -4.68 -5.16 2.99
C GLY A 24 -3.23 -4.85 2.64
N MET A 25 -2.66 -3.94 3.42
CA MET A 25 -1.26 -3.53 3.33
C MET A 25 -0.47 -4.11 4.50
N LEU A 26 0.71 -4.65 4.22
CA LEU A 26 1.74 -4.88 5.21
C LEU A 26 2.76 -3.76 5.14
N VAL A 27 3.31 -3.40 6.30
CA VAL A 27 4.37 -2.42 6.44
C VAL A 27 5.50 -3.03 7.26
N VAL A 28 6.73 -2.60 7.01
CA VAL A 28 7.88 -2.99 7.82
C VAL A 28 7.81 -2.24 9.15
N ASP A 29 7.68 -2.95 10.28
CA ASP A 29 7.76 -2.37 11.62
C ASP A 29 9.12 -2.73 12.25
N PRO A 30 10.02 -1.76 12.49
CA PRO A 30 11.31 -2.01 13.12
C PRO A 30 11.24 -2.58 14.55
N ARG A 31 10.07 -2.49 15.20
CA ARG A 31 9.86 -2.97 16.58
C ARG A 31 9.48 -4.45 16.63
N LEU A 32 9.04 -5.04 15.52
CA LEU A 32 8.75 -6.46 15.43
C LEU A 32 10.07 -7.26 15.46
N LYS A 33 10.16 -8.23 16.36
CA LYS A 33 11.31 -9.11 16.46
C LYS A 33 11.01 -10.40 15.69
N GLY A 34 11.92 -10.79 14.79
CA GLY A 34 11.77 -12.02 14.01
C GLY A 34 10.97 -11.83 12.71
N LYS A 35 10.45 -12.95 12.17
CA LYS A 35 9.73 -12.99 10.89
C LYS A 35 8.23 -13.19 11.14
N GLU A 36 7.59 -12.16 11.65
CA GLU A 36 6.17 -12.19 12.00
C GLU A 36 5.35 -11.25 11.11
N ILE A 37 4.09 -11.64 10.86
CA ILE A 37 3.09 -10.81 10.21
C ILE A 37 1.92 -10.66 11.19
N LEU A 38 1.57 -9.42 11.50
CA LEU A 38 0.43 -9.10 12.35
C LEU A 38 -0.72 -8.56 11.51
N PHE A 39 -1.87 -9.24 11.56
CA PHE A 39 -3.07 -8.79 10.89
C PHE A 39 -3.96 -7.98 11.83
N ARG A 40 -4.47 -6.85 11.33
CA ARG A 40 -5.51 -6.07 12.02
C ARG A 40 -6.88 -6.69 11.75
N LYS A 41 -7.81 -6.58 12.71
CA LYS A 41 -9.19 -7.12 12.56
C LYS A 41 -9.87 -6.66 11.26
N SER A 42 -9.66 -5.41 10.83
CA SER A 42 -10.23 -4.86 9.60
C SER A 42 -9.71 -5.49 8.31
N MET A 43 -8.56 -6.19 8.35
CA MET A 43 -7.97 -6.88 7.20
C MET A 43 -8.68 -8.21 6.94
N LYS A 44 -9.27 -8.83 7.95
CA LYS A 44 -10.03 -10.08 7.82
C LYS A 44 -11.36 -9.79 7.13
N LYS A 45 -11.58 -10.44 5.98
CA LYS A 45 -12.80 -10.29 5.17
C LYS A 45 -13.71 -11.50 5.29
N PHE A 46 -13.13 -12.68 5.42
CA PHE A 46 -13.83 -13.94 5.62
C PHE A 46 -12.89 -14.95 6.31
N ASP A 47 -13.45 -16.03 6.83
CA ASP A 47 -12.70 -17.17 7.35
C ASP A 47 -12.21 -18.05 6.20
N SER A 48 -10.97 -18.52 6.27
CA SER A 48 -10.37 -19.36 5.25
C SER A 48 -9.23 -20.18 5.85
N ASP A 49 -9.16 -21.45 5.46
CA ASP A 49 -8.11 -22.39 5.87
C ASP A 49 -6.90 -22.37 4.92
N HIS A 50 -6.93 -21.54 3.88
CA HIS A 50 -5.81 -21.41 2.96
C HIS A 50 -4.63 -20.67 3.62
N ASN A 51 -3.41 -21.12 3.36
CA ASN A 51 -2.19 -20.55 3.94
C ASN A 51 -1.25 -19.95 2.88
N SER A 52 -1.80 -19.48 1.76
CA SER A 52 -1.02 -18.83 0.70
C SER A 52 -0.90 -17.33 0.96
N LEU A 53 0.33 -16.82 0.94
CA LEU A 53 0.62 -15.39 0.92
C LEU A 53 0.88 -14.94 -0.51
N GLU A 54 -0.03 -14.14 -1.05
CA GLU A 54 0.09 -13.49 -2.35
C GLU A 54 0.44 -12.03 -2.17
N ILE A 55 1.46 -11.57 -2.91
CA ILE A 55 1.84 -10.16 -2.97
C ILE A 55 1.40 -9.60 -4.30
N LEU A 56 0.52 -8.60 -4.24
CA LEU A 56 -0.07 -7.99 -5.42
C LEU A 56 0.78 -6.83 -5.94
N LYS A 57 1.39 -6.06 -5.02
CA LYS A 57 2.10 -4.83 -5.34
C LYS A 57 3.06 -4.42 -4.22
N PHE A 58 4.18 -3.80 -4.60
CA PHE A 58 5.12 -3.19 -3.67
C PHE A 58 5.00 -1.67 -3.67
N SER A 59 5.44 -1.04 -2.57
CA SER A 59 5.59 0.41 -2.50
C SER A 59 6.69 0.87 -3.46
N GLU A 60 6.36 1.78 -4.36
CA GLU A 60 7.30 2.37 -5.31
C GLU A 60 6.89 3.81 -5.64
N LYS A 61 7.85 4.61 -6.10
CA LYS A 61 7.58 5.97 -6.57
C LYS A 61 6.78 5.88 -7.88
N ARG A 62 5.72 6.68 -7.99
CA ARG A 62 4.90 6.77 -9.21
C ARG A 62 4.64 8.22 -9.52
N SER A 63 4.69 8.58 -10.80
CA SER A 63 4.22 9.89 -11.26
C SER A 63 2.74 10.03 -10.94
N CYS A 64 2.37 11.17 -10.35
CA CYS A 64 1.00 11.51 -10.03
C CYS A 64 0.60 12.77 -10.77
N PHE A 65 -0.66 12.83 -11.20
CA PHE A 65 -1.26 13.98 -11.86
C PHE A 65 -2.59 14.28 -11.17
N LEU A 66 -2.96 15.56 -11.11
CA LEU A 66 -4.27 15.94 -10.60
C LEU A 66 -5.33 15.55 -11.63
N ASN A 67 -6.32 14.76 -11.19
CA ASN A 67 -7.50 14.54 -12.01
C ASN A 67 -8.42 15.77 -11.95
N ARG A 68 -9.30 15.92 -12.95
CA ARG A 68 -10.24 17.07 -13.01
C ARG A 68 -11.08 17.22 -11.72
N PRO A 69 -11.63 16.16 -11.11
CA PRO A 69 -12.35 16.29 -9.84
C PRO A 69 -11.53 16.92 -8.71
N PHE A 70 -10.26 16.52 -8.53
CA PHE A 70 -9.40 17.12 -7.52
C PHE A 70 -9.09 18.58 -7.82
N ILE A 71 -8.90 18.95 -9.10
CA ILE A 71 -8.72 20.35 -9.49
C ILE A 71 -9.95 21.19 -9.10
N THR A 72 -11.16 20.71 -9.41
CA THR A 72 -12.40 21.42 -9.06
C THR A 72 -12.57 21.60 -7.55
N ILE A 73 -12.26 20.57 -6.74
CA ILE A 73 -12.29 20.69 -5.28
C ILE A 73 -11.30 21.75 -4.81
N LEU A 74 -10.08 21.77 -5.35
CA LEU A 74 -9.08 22.77 -4.99
C LEU A 74 -9.51 24.20 -5.37
N GLU A 75 -10.12 24.37 -6.55
CA GLU A 75 -10.68 25.66 -6.99
C GLU A 75 -11.80 26.15 -6.05
N GLN A 76 -12.71 25.25 -5.64
CA GLN A 76 -13.78 25.57 -4.68
C GLN A 76 -13.25 25.94 -3.29
N LEU A 77 -12.10 25.36 -2.90
CA LEU A 77 -11.40 25.70 -1.67
C LEU A 77 -10.57 27.00 -1.79
N GLY A 78 -10.65 27.71 -2.91
CA GLY A 78 -9.99 29.00 -3.13
C GLY A 78 -8.54 28.90 -3.60
N VAL A 79 -8.06 27.71 -3.98
CA VAL A 79 -6.77 27.57 -4.67
C VAL A 79 -6.95 28.07 -6.10
N SER A 80 -6.54 29.32 -6.35
CA SER A 80 -6.58 29.87 -7.70
C SER A 80 -5.61 29.12 -8.60
N LYS A 81 -5.97 28.99 -9.87
CA LYS A 81 -4.98 28.68 -10.89
C LYS A 81 -4.02 29.86 -10.88
N GLY A 82 -2.80 29.65 -10.36
CA GLY A 82 -1.77 30.67 -10.37
C GLY A 82 -1.70 31.26 -11.76
N SER A 83 -2.04 32.55 -11.89
CA SER A 83 -1.87 33.29 -13.12
C SER A 83 -0.38 33.20 -13.45
N ILE A 84 -0.02 32.46 -14.48
CA ILE A 84 1.29 32.63 -15.10
C ILE A 84 1.21 33.97 -15.83
N SER A 85 1.49 35.04 -15.10
CA SER A 85 1.84 36.34 -15.65
C SER A 85 3.29 36.31 -16.13
#